data_AF-A0A814RHF6-F1
#
_entry.id   AF-A0A814RHF6-F1
#
_cell.length_a   1.000
_cell.length_b   1.000
_cell.length_c   1.000
_cell.angle_alpha   90.00
_cell.angle_beta   90.00
_cell.angle_gamma   90.00
#
_symmetry.space_group_name_H-M   'P 1'
#
loop_
_entity.id
_entity.type
_entity.pdbx_description
1 polymer ?
#
loop_
_entity_poly.entity_id
_entity_poly.type
_entity_poly.pdbx_seq_one_letter_code
_entity_poly.pdbx_strand_id
1 'polypeptide(L)'
;MRYILWIDKQNADADAIVSHLTHDNSLQIDFYDSLSAAEKHLLNYINQIRSSSTFQIICHGHYEQEKKNPLNLLEFLNHHGLQHIPVLAFTRNTSALQHRLQMNAPSMGIHDWTQRLTIVDRSEDLTRKCKENMKK
;
A
#
# COMPACT_ATOMS: atom_id res chain seq x y z
N MET A 1 -2.52 18.40 1.23
CA MET A 1 -1.32 17.70 1.71
C MET A 1 -1.41 16.27 1.21
N ARG A 2 -0.37 15.78 0.53
CA ARG A 2 -0.33 14.41 -0.01
C ARG A 2 0.15 13.47 1.09
N TYR A 3 -0.39 12.26 1.14
CA TYR A 3 -0.09 11.35 2.23
C TYR A 3 0.15 9.93 1.72
N ILE A 4 1.26 9.33 2.13
CA ILE A 4 1.55 7.90 1.94
C ILE A 4 1.57 7.22 3.30
N LEU A 5 0.79 6.17 3.43
CA LEU A 5 0.93 5.20 4.51
C LEU A 5 1.81 4.05 4.02
N TRP A 6 2.99 3.86 4.62
CA TRP A 6 3.92 2.79 4.26
C TRP A 6 3.86 1.67 5.30
N ILE A 7 3.41 0.50 4.90
CA ILE A 7 3.30 -0.69 5.74
C ILE A 7 4.48 -1.61 5.49
N ASP A 8 5.61 -1.27 6.08
CA ASP A 8 6.83 -2.06 6.12
C ASP A 8 7.76 -1.47 7.19
N LYS A 9 8.73 -2.26 7.64
CA LYS A 9 9.83 -1.72 8.43
C LYS A 9 10.62 -0.74 7.58
N GLN A 10 10.89 0.44 8.15
CA GLN A 10 11.80 1.40 7.54
C GLN A 10 13.16 0.73 7.30
N ASN A 11 13.64 0.82 6.07
CA ASN A 11 14.88 0.20 5.63
C ASN A 11 15.56 1.07 4.55
N ALA A 12 16.79 0.72 4.16
CA ALA A 12 17.57 1.51 3.21
C ALA A 12 16.88 1.67 1.83
N ASP A 13 16.15 0.66 1.36
CA ASP A 13 15.39 0.75 0.11
C ASP A 13 14.24 1.77 0.27
N ALA A 14 13.53 1.72 1.41
CA ALA A 14 12.48 2.68 1.74
C ALA A 14 13.03 4.11 1.85
N ASP A 15 14.17 4.31 2.52
CA ASP A 15 14.81 5.62 2.68
C ASP A 15 15.23 6.21 1.32
N ALA A 16 15.76 5.39 0.42
CA ALA A 16 16.10 5.81 -0.94
C ALA A 16 14.86 6.28 -1.71
N ILE A 17 13.76 5.53 -1.61
CA ILE A 17 12.48 5.88 -2.26
C ILE A 17 11.89 7.16 -1.67
N VAL A 18 11.89 7.28 -0.33
CA VAL A 18 11.46 8.49 0.38
C VAL A 18 12.25 9.69 -0.15
N SER A 19 13.58 9.60 -0.24
CA SER A 19 14.41 10.70 -0.72
C SER A 19 14.04 11.17 -2.14
N HIS A 20 13.64 10.24 -3.01
CA HIS A 20 13.17 10.54 -4.38
C HIS A 20 11.75 11.13 -4.43
N LEU A 21 10.96 10.93 -3.37
CA LEU A 21 9.59 11.43 -3.23
C LEU A 21 9.54 12.78 -2.48
N THR A 22 10.40 12.99 -1.48
CA THR A 22 10.36 14.13 -0.54
C THR A 22 11.11 15.38 -1.02
N HIS A 23 11.42 15.49 -2.31
CA HIS A 23 11.79 16.79 -2.89
C HIS A 23 10.61 17.79 -2.89
N ASP A 24 9.40 17.32 -2.53
CA ASP A 24 8.18 18.09 -2.44
C ASP A 24 7.75 18.22 -0.97
N ASN A 25 7.79 19.44 -0.43
CA ASN A 25 7.42 19.76 0.96
C ASN A 25 5.93 19.48 1.30
N SER A 26 5.11 19.10 0.31
CA SER A 26 3.68 18.81 0.51
C SER A 26 3.37 17.33 0.76
N LEU A 27 4.38 16.45 0.77
CA LEU A 27 4.24 15.02 0.97
C LEU A 27 4.59 14.61 2.41
N GLN A 28 3.63 13.98 3.09
CA GLN A 28 3.86 13.26 4.34
C GLN A 28 3.92 11.75 4.07
N ILE A 29 4.85 11.06 4.72
CA ILE A 29 5.00 9.60 4.66
C ILE A 29 5.10 9.10 6.10
N ASP A 30 4.17 8.23 6.49
CA ASP A 30 4.19 7.59 7.80
C ASP A 30 4.44 6.09 7.65
N PHE A 31 5.34 5.55 8.49
CA PHE A 31 5.72 4.14 8.49
C PHE A 31 5.01 3.35 9.58
N TYR A 32 4.57 2.14 9.24
CA TYR A 32 3.95 1.18 10.16
C TYR A 32 4.58 -0.19 9.96
N ASP A 33 5.18 -0.73 11.02
CA ASP A 33 5.89 -2.02 10.99
C ASP A 33 4.98 -3.24 10.82
N SER A 34 3.66 -3.07 10.98
CA SER A 34 2.67 -4.15 10.88
C SER A 34 1.38 -3.70 10.24
N LEU A 35 0.66 -4.64 9.63
CA LEU A 35 -0.64 -4.38 9.04
C LEU A 35 -1.64 -3.98 10.12
N SER A 36 -1.63 -4.61 11.30
CA SER A 36 -2.53 -4.23 12.39
C SER A 36 -2.29 -2.81 12.93
N ALA A 37 -1.03 -2.33 12.95
CA ALA A 37 -0.76 -0.94 13.33
C ALA A 37 -1.30 0.04 12.27
N ALA A 38 -1.12 -0.30 11.00
CA ALA A 38 -1.69 0.45 9.87
C ALA A 38 -3.23 0.46 9.91
N GLU A 39 -3.89 -0.70 10.07
CA GLU A 39 -5.35 -0.83 10.21
C GLU A 39 -5.88 0.08 11.33
N LYS A 40 -5.22 0.10 12.49
CA LYS A 40 -5.58 0.97 13.61
C LYS A 40 -5.48 2.46 13.24
N HIS A 41 -4.43 2.87 12.53
CA HIS A 41 -4.31 4.23 12.03
C HIS A 41 -5.45 4.56 11.05
N LEU A 42 -5.69 3.70 10.07
CA LEU A 42 -6.76 3.88 9.07
C LEU A 42 -8.14 4.06 9.74
N LEU A 43 -8.43 3.31 10.82
CA LEU A 43 -9.66 3.46 11.59
C LEU A 43 -9.74 4.80 12.31
N ASN A 44 -8.65 5.23 12.97
CA ASN A 44 -8.61 6.48 13.71
C ASN A 44 -8.86 7.71 12.83
N TYR A 45 -8.45 7.65 11.55
CA TYR A 45 -8.55 8.76 10.60
C TYR A 45 -9.50 8.49 9.43
N ILE A 46 -10.39 7.50 9.56
CA ILE A 46 -11.22 6.97 8.46
C ILE A 46 -12.00 8.04 7.70
N ASN A 47 -12.58 9.02 8.40
CA ASN A 47 -13.38 10.09 7.78
C ASN A 47 -12.50 11.04 6.95
N GLN A 48 -11.30 11.35 7.44
CA GLN A 48 -10.36 12.22 6.74
C GLN A 48 -9.82 11.53 5.49
N ILE A 49 -9.44 10.26 5.63
CA ILE A 49 -8.94 9.42 4.54
C ILE A 49 -10.00 9.28 3.45
N ARG A 50 -11.25 8.99 3.82
CA ARG A 50 -12.37 8.85 2.86
C ARG A 50 -12.61 10.11 2.03
N SER A 51 -12.33 11.29 2.59
CA SER A 51 -12.43 12.58 1.88
C SER A 51 -11.17 12.97 1.09
N SER A 52 -10.08 12.22 1.21
CA SER A 52 -8.80 12.56 0.59
C SER A 52 -8.66 11.93 -0.80
N SER A 53 -8.40 12.76 -1.81
CA SER A 53 -8.01 12.28 -3.15
C SER A 53 -6.53 11.94 -3.28
N THR A 54 -5.71 12.28 -2.27
CA THR A 54 -4.23 12.22 -2.35
C THR A 54 -3.60 11.23 -1.37
N PHE A 55 -4.42 10.38 -0.77
CA PHE A 55 -4.00 9.31 0.13
C PHE A 55 -3.73 8.02 -0.66
N GLN A 56 -2.60 7.38 -0.41
CA GLN A 56 -2.28 6.07 -0.98
C GLN A 56 -1.48 5.21 0.00
N ILE A 57 -1.43 3.91 -0.25
CA ILE A 57 -0.78 2.95 0.62
C ILE A 57 0.33 2.22 -0.14
N ILE A 58 1.51 2.15 0.45
CA ILE A 58 2.60 1.26 0.03
C ILE A 58 2.67 0.12 1.03
N CYS A 59 2.84 -1.11 0.56
CA CYS A 59 2.72 -2.29 1.39
C CYS A 59 3.72 -3.38 0.96
N HIS A 60 4.14 -4.24 1.88
CA HIS A 60 5.01 -5.38 1.56
C HIS A 60 4.19 -6.55 0.96
N GLY A 61 4.83 -7.36 0.13
CA GLY A 61 4.20 -8.56 -0.45
C GLY A 61 3.75 -9.63 0.57
N HIS A 62 4.28 -9.62 1.80
CA HIS A 62 3.94 -10.57 2.84
C HIS A 62 4.34 -10.05 4.22
N TYR A 63 3.43 -10.18 5.19
CA TYR A 63 3.65 -9.84 6.60
C TYR A 63 3.85 -11.14 7.37
N GLU A 64 5.10 -11.56 7.51
CA GLU A 64 5.45 -12.88 8.06
C GLU A 64 4.92 -13.07 9.49
N GLN A 65 5.11 -12.06 10.35
CA GLN A 65 4.70 -12.12 11.76
C GLN A 65 3.17 -12.20 11.94
N GLU A 66 2.41 -11.66 10.99
CA GLU A 66 0.95 -11.65 11.04
C GLU A 66 0.32 -12.75 10.19
N LYS A 67 1.14 -13.48 9.42
CA LYS A 67 0.70 -14.44 8.38
C LYS A 67 -0.29 -13.81 7.38
N LYS A 68 -0.14 -12.51 7.12
CA LYS A 68 -1.01 -11.73 6.21
C LYS A 68 -0.31 -11.42 4.89
N ASN A 69 -1.08 -10.99 3.90
CA ASN A 69 -0.60 -10.53 2.60
C ASN A 69 -1.43 -9.31 2.13
N PRO A 70 -1.08 -8.66 1.00
CA PRO A 70 -1.80 -7.49 0.51
C PRO A 70 -3.32 -7.66 0.34
N LEU A 71 -3.84 -8.87 0.13
CA LEU A 71 -5.29 -9.09 0.07
C LEU A 71 -5.99 -8.79 1.40
N ASN A 72 -5.36 -9.03 2.54
CA ASN A 72 -5.92 -8.67 3.85
C ASN A 72 -6.13 -7.16 3.98
N LEU A 73 -5.22 -6.37 3.41
CA LEU A 73 -5.39 -4.92 3.34
C LEU A 73 -6.57 -4.56 2.42
N LEU A 74 -6.68 -5.19 1.23
CA LEU A 74 -7.80 -4.93 0.33
C LEU A 74 -9.16 -5.30 0.94
N GLU A 75 -9.22 -6.40 1.69
CA GLU A 75 -10.39 -6.83 2.47
C GLU A 75 -10.80 -5.77 3.49
N PHE A 76 -9.84 -5.29 4.29
CA PHE A 76 -10.06 -4.22 5.25
C PHE A 76 -10.59 -2.95 4.57
N LEU A 77 -9.97 -2.53 3.46
CA LEU A 77 -10.43 -1.36 2.70
C LEU A 77 -11.84 -1.55 2.14
N ASN A 78 -12.21 -2.76 1.71
CA ASN A 78 -13.57 -3.07 1.27
C ASN A 78 -14.59 -2.91 2.39
N HIS A 79 -14.29 -3.50 3.54
CA HIS A 79 -15.18 -3.49 4.70
C HIS A 79 -15.48 -2.06 5.18
N HIS A 80 -14.54 -1.14 4.99
CA HIS A 80 -14.62 0.24 5.46
C HIS A 80 -14.98 1.28 4.38
N GLY A 81 -15.30 0.84 3.16
CA GLY A 81 -15.69 1.73 2.06
C GLY A 81 -14.54 2.61 1.55
N LEU A 82 -13.32 2.07 1.55
CA LEU A 82 -12.08 2.72 1.15
C LEU A 82 -11.51 2.12 -0.15
N GLN A 83 -12.37 1.58 -1.03
CA GLN A 83 -11.91 0.88 -2.23
C GLN A 83 -11.16 1.77 -3.24
N HIS A 84 -11.38 3.07 -3.16
CA HIS A 84 -10.77 4.08 -4.02
C HIS A 84 -9.28 4.32 -3.73
N ILE A 85 -8.78 3.90 -2.56
CA ILE A 85 -7.40 4.14 -2.16
C ILE A 85 -6.46 3.28 -3.02
N PRO A 86 -5.49 3.88 -3.74
CA PRO A 86 -4.48 3.12 -4.45
C PRO A 86 -3.57 2.35 -3.50
N VAL A 87 -3.32 1.07 -3.82
CA VAL A 87 -2.41 0.20 -3.06
C VAL A 87 -1.26 -0.26 -3.96
N LEU A 88 -0.03 0.00 -3.53
CA LEU A 88 1.20 -0.39 -4.21
C LEU A 88 1.92 -1.44 -3.37
N ALA A 89 2.08 -2.67 -3.89
CA ALA A 89 2.91 -3.69 -3.26
C ALA A 89 4.33 -3.65 -3.82
N PHE A 90 5.32 -3.41 -2.94
CA PHE A 90 6.73 -3.42 -3.32
C PHE A 90 7.38 -4.75 -2.94
N THR A 91 7.90 -5.48 -3.93
CA THR A 91 8.60 -6.76 -3.70
C THR A 91 9.55 -7.10 -4.83
N ARG A 92 10.72 -7.67 -4.50
CA ARG A 92 11.69 -8.16 -5.49
C ARG A 92 11.24 -9.43 -6.22
N ASN A 93 10.21 -10.14 -5.71
CA ASN A 93 9.70 -11.37 -6.31
C ASN A 93 8.22 -11.24 -6.68
N THR A 94 7.96 -10.47 -7.74
CA THR A 94 6.61 -10.16 -8.21
C THR A 94 5.87 -11.42 -8.64
N SER A 95 6.52 -12.35 -9.34
CA SER A 95 5.89 -13.58 -9.82
C SER A 95 5.43 -14.48 -8.68
N ALA A 96 6.25 -14.67 -7.64
CA ALA A 96 5.85 -15.46 -6.48
C ALA A 96 4.71 -14.81 -5.70
N LEU A 97 4.75 -13.48 -5.56
CA LEU A 97 3.66 -12.73 -4.94
C LEU A 97 2.37 -12.89 -5.75
N GLN A 98 2.39 -12.62 -7.06
CA GLN A 98 1.23 -12.74 -7.94
C GLN A 98 0.61 -14.13 -7.87
N HIS A 99 1.43 -15.19 -7.94
CA HIS A 99 0.94 -16.56 -7.81
C HIS A 99 0.25 -16.79 -6.45
N ARG A 100 0.87 -16.34 -5.35
CA ARG A 100 0.29 -16.46 -4.00
C ARG A 100 -1.05 -15.72 -3.88
N LEU A 101 -1.14 -14.49 -4.39
CA LEU A 101 -2.37 -13.72 -4.36
C LEU A 101 -3.45 -14.36 -5.23
N GLN A 102 -3.10 -14.87 -6.41
CA GLN A 102 -4.03 -15.57 -7.30
C GLN A 102 -4.66 -16.79 -6.64
N MET A 103 -3.89 -17.55 -5.84
CA MET A 103 -4.38 -18.70 -5.10
C MET A 103 -5.26 -18.33 -3.89
N ASN A 104 -4.95 -17.22 -3.23
CA ASN A 104 -5.65 -16.79 -2.01
C ASN A 104 -6.90 -15.94 -2.27
N ALA A 105 -6.92 -15.17 -3.36
CA ALA A 105 -8.01 -14.25 -3.69
C ALA A 105 -9.40 -14.89 -3.72
N PRO A 106 -9.61 -16.10 -4.30
CA PRO A 106 -10.93 -16.72 -4.34
C PRO A 106 -11.50 -17.06 -2.95
N SER A 107 -10.67 -17.55 -2.03
CA SER A 107 -11.13 -17.90 -0.67
C SER A 107 -11.45 -16.67 0.18
N MET A 108 -10.89 -15.52 -0.18
CA MET A 108 -11.17 -14.23 0.45
C MET A 108 -12.28 -13.43 -0.26
N GLY A 109 -12.80 -13.92 -1.40
CA GLY A 109 -13.80 -13.20 -2.20
C GLY A 109 -13.30 -11.92 -2.87
N ILE A 110 -11.98 -11.72 -3.02
CA ILE A 110 -11.37 -10.51 -3.60
C ILE A 110 -10.95 -10.79 -5.04
N HIS A 111 -11.92 -10.88 -5.94
CA HIS A 111 -11.65 -11.22 -7.35
C HIS A 111 -11.07 -10.07 -8.18
N ASP A 112 -11.26 -8.83 -7.73
CA ASP A 112 -10.84 -7.60 -8.40
C ASP A 112 -9.45 -7.12 -7.97
N TRP A 113 -8.68 -7.96 -7.24
CA TRP A 113 -7.41 -7.55 -6.64
C TRP A 113 -6.41 -7.03 -7.66
N THR A 114 -6.39 -7.57 -8.89
CA THR A 114 -5.47 -7.13 -9.96
C THR A 114 -5.75 -5.71 -10.45
N GLN A 115 -6.98 -5.20 -10.26
CA GLN A 115 -7.36 -3.83 -10.60
C GLN A 115 -7.03 -2.85 -9.48
N ARG A 116 -6.86 -3.36 -8.25
CA ARG A 116 -6.73 -2.56 -7.02
C ARG A 116 -5.33 -2.55 -6.44
N LEU A 117 -4.54 -3.58 -6.73
CA LEU A 117 -3.17 -3.73 -6.27
C LEU A 117 -2.21 -3.61 -7.45
N THR A 118 -1.32 -2.63 -7.39
CA THR A 118 -0.19 -2.54 -8.32
C THR A 118 1.03 -3.16 -7.66
N ILE A 119 1.62 -4.19 -8.28
CA ILE A 119 2.84 -4.83 -7.80
C ILE A 119 4.03 -4.26 -8.56
N VAL A 120 5.07 -3.85 -7.84
CA VAL A 120 6.30 -3.27 -8.39
C VAL A 120 7.53 -3.89 -7.70
N ASP A 121 8.62 -4.03 -8.44
CA ASP A 121 9.91 -4.57 -7.97
C ASP A 121 11.07 -3.58 -8.03
N ARG A 122 10.88 -2.44 -8.69
CA ARG A 122 11.87 -1.39 -8.85
C ARG A 122 11.46 -0.12 -8.14
N SER A 123 12.41 0.48 -7.44
CA SER A 123 12.23 1.74 -6.72
C SER A 123 11.81 2.88 -7.65
N GLU A 124 12.31 2.91 -8.89
CA GLU A 124 11.92 3.91 -9.89
C GLU A 124 10.46 3.76 -10.30
N ASP A 125 9.98 2.52 -10.48
CA ASP A 125 8.59 2.25 -10.84
C ASP A 125 7.64 2.57 -9.69
N LEU A 126 8.02 2.23 -8.46
CA LEU A 126 7.25 2.63 -7.27
C LEU A 126 7.16 4.15 -7.17
N THR A 127 8.29 4.84 -7.30
CA THR A 127 8.36 6.32 -7.26
C THR A 127 7.49 6.95 -8.34
N ARG A 128 7.57 6.43 -9.57
CA ARG A 128 6.76 6.89 -10.70
C ARG A 128 5.27 6.70 -10.43
N LYS A 129 4.86 5.52 -9.93
CA LYS A 129 3.46 5.24 -9.60
C LYS A 129 2.94 6.08 -8.45
N CYS A 130 3.74 6.31 -7.42
CA CYS A 130 3.39 7.25 -6.35
C CYS A 130 3.08 8.64 -6.91
N LYS A 131 3.94 9.15 -7.79
CA LYS A 131 3.77 10.46 -8.44
C LYS A 131 2.57 10.51 -9.39
N GLU A 132 2.29 9.43 -10.13
CA GLU A 132 1.10 9.33 -11.00
C GLU A 132 -0.20 9.38 -10.18
N ASN A 133 -0.26 8.67 -9.05
CA ASN A 133 -1.42 8.66 -8.16
C ASN A 133 -1.68 10.02 -7.50
N MET A 134 -0.63 10.79 -7.21
CA MET A 134 -0.72 12.11 -6.58
C MET A 134 -1.15 13.25 -7.52
N LYS A 135 -1.18 13.01 -8.83
CA LYS A 135 -1.60 13.99 -9.85
C LYS A 135 -3.10 13.94 -10.17
N LYS A 136 -3.80 12.93 -9.68
CA LYS A 136 -5.25 12.76 -9.81
C LYS A 136 -5.99 13.55 -8.74
#